data_AF-A0A1H9TYY6-F1
#
_entry.id   AF-A0A1H9TYY6-F1
#
_cell.length_a   1.000
_cell.length_b   1.000
_cell.length_c   1.000
_cell.angle_alpha   90.00
_cell.angle_beta   90.00
_cell.angle_gamma   90.00
#
_symmetry.space_group_name_H-M   'P 1'
#
loop_
_entity.id
_entity.type
_entity.pdbx_description
1 polymer ?
#
loop_
_entity_poly.entity_id
_entity_poly.type
_entity_poly.pdbx_seq_one_letter_code
_entity_poly.pdbx_strand_id
1 'polypeptide(L)'
;MTAFKTKAARAAVPVLALGMALASPAVASAHEGDHGTGAGRDDGTTVATVQLRQLNRSGASGQGALVLRGNQVDIAFRVRGVLADAPHAQHIHIGAQGRCPSQRADTSGDGIVNTTEGHPFYGHIGTSLTTSGDTSPASGLAVDRFPAPGGTS
;
A
#
# COMPACT_ATOMS: atom_id res chain seq x y z
N MET A 1 -18.97 -10.64 0.18
CA MET A 1 -17.92 -10.02 -0.66
C MET A 1 -18.15 -8.53 -0.65
N THR A 2 -17.24 -7.76 -0.05
CA THR A 2 -17.46 -6.32 0.19
C THR A 2 -16.37 -5.54 -0.53
N ALA A 3 -16.75 -4.67 -1.47
CA ALA A 3 -15.83 -3.83 -2.23
C ALA A 3 -15.91 -2.40 -1.68
N PHE A 4 -14.75 -1.79 -1.42
CA PHE A 4 -14.66 -0.39 -1.00
C PHE A 4 -14.20 0.49 -2.16
N LYS A 5 -14.96 1.57 -2.41
CA LYS A 5 -14.48 2.73 -3.15
C LYS A 5 -14.08 3.78 -2.12
N THR A 6 -12.80 4.02 -1.95
CA THR A 6 -12.31 5.17 -1.18
C THR A 6 -12.42 6.44 -2.03
N LYS A 7 -12.73 7.57 -1.38
CA LYS A 7 -12.78 8.89 -2.03
C LYS A 7 -11.40 9.23 -2.60
N ALA A 8 -11.37 9.87 -3.77
CA ALA A 8 -10.17 10.37 -4.42
C ALA A 8 -9.33 11.21 -3.45
N ALA A 9 -8.11 10.77 -3.16
CA ALA A 9 -7.13 11.53 -2.42
C ALA A 9 -6.36 12.43 -3.40
N ARG A 10 -6.45 13.75 -3.22
CA ARG A 10 -5.61 14.72 -3.94
C ARG A 10 -4.32 14.89 -3.17
N ALA A 11 -3.27 14.17 -3.58
CA ALA A 11 -1.92 14.42 -3.08
C ALA A 11 -1.24 15.45 -3.99
N ALA A 12 -0.96 16.64 -3.46
CA ALA A 12 -0.12 17.61 -4.15
C ALA A 12 1.34 17.17 -4.02
N VAL A 13 1.90 16.61 -5.10
CA VAL A 13 3.33 16.31 -5.21
C VAL A 13 4.07 17.61 -5.59
N PRO A 14 5.02 18.12 -4.79
CA PRO A 14 5.85 19.24 -5.22
C PRO A 14 6.78 18.76 -6.33
N VAL A 15 6.67 19.37 -7.51
CA VAL A 15 7.54 19.10 -8.66
C VAL A 15 8.92 19.70 -8.35
N LEU A 16 9.87 18.85 -7.96
CA LEU A 16 11.29 19.19 -8.01
C LEU A 16 11.83 18.71 -9.37
N ALA A 17 12.01 19.64 -10.29
CA ALA A 17 12.59 19.38 -11.60
C ALA A 17 14.07 18.97 -11.45
N LEU A 18 14.42 17.76 -11.89
CA LEU A 18 15.81 17.36 -12.07
C LEU A 18 15.96 16.46 -13.30
N GLY A 19 16.62 17.04 -14.33
CA GLY A 19 17.53 16.40 -15.28
C GLY A 19 17.15 15.08 -15.97
N MET A 20 16.88 15.16 -17.27
CA MET A 20 16.93 14.03 -18.21
C MET A 20 18.32 13.37 -18.23
N ALA A 21 18.35 12.04 -18.11
CA ALA A 21 19.40 11.19 -18.64
C ALA A 21 18.76 9.96 -19.31
N LEU A 22 19.04 9.79 -20.60
CA LEU A 22 18.59 8.68 -21.43
C LEU A 22 19.58 7.50 -21.27
N ALA A 23 19.07 6.33 -20.89
CA ALA A 23 19.75 5.04 -21.12
C ALA A 23 18.70 3.91 -21.24
N SER A 24 18.73 3.20 -22.36
CA SER A 24 17.89 2.06 -22.76
C SER A 24 18.22 0.75 -21.99
N PRO A 25 17.40 -0.33 -22.11
CA PRO A 25 17.15 -1.27 -21.02
C PRO A 25 18.11 -2.48 -21.02
N ALA A 26 18.49 -2.93 -19.82
CA ALA A 26 18.95 -4.30 -19.60
C ALA A 26 17.85 -5.05 -18.86
N VAL A 27 17.24 -6.02 -19.54
CA VAL A 27 16.34 -7.00 -18.92
C VAL A 27 17.19 -7.99 -18.11
N ALA A 28 17.09 -7.92 -16.78
CA ALA A 28 17.56 -8.97 -15.89
C ALA A 28 16.34 -9.70 -15.34
N SER A 29 16.09 -10.90 -15.86
CA SER A 29 15.16 -11.84 -15.25
C SER A 29 15.85 -12.49 -14.04
N ALA A 30 15.29 -12.29 -12.85
CA ALA A 30 15.60 -13.09 -11.67
C ALA A 30 14.28 -13.61 -11.09
N HIS A 31 14.16 -14.93 -11.08
CA HIS A 31 13.06 -15.70 -10.53
C HIS A 31 13.05 -15.61 -8.98
N GLU A 32 11.87 -15.84 -8.39
CA GLU A 32 11.53 -16.06 -6.97
C GLU A 32 10.72 -14.92 -6.31
N GLY A 33 9.39 -15.02 -6.41
CA GLY A 33 8.42 -14.27 -5.61
C GLY A 33 7.63 -13.19 -6.37
N ASP A 34 6.78 -13.63 -7.31
CA ASP A 34 5.87 -12.78 -8.09
C ASP A 34 4.88 -12.01 -7.18
N HIS A 35 5.18 -10.73 -6.95
CA HIS A 35 4.19 -9.69 -6.71
C HIS A 35 4.13 -8.86 -7.98
N GLY A 36 3.45 -9.42 -8.99
CA GLY A 36 3.32 -8.83 -10.31
C GLY A 36 2.63 -7.47 -10.26
N THR A 37 3.41 -6.40 -10.23
CA THR A 37 2.96 -5.05 -10.55
C THR A 37 2.87 -4.93 -12.07
N GLY A 38 1.75 -5.35 -12.66
CA GLY A 38 1.45 -5.04 -14.06
C GLY A 38 1.12 -3.55 -14.20
N ALA A 39 2.07 -2.76 -14.73
CA ALA A 39 1.86 -1.36 -15.02
C ALA A 39 1.60 -1.15 -16.52
N GLY A 40 0.33 -1.01 -16.90
CA GLY A 40 -0.07 -0.52 -18.22
C GLY A 40 -0.11 1.01 -18.23
N ARG A 41 0.45 1.63 -19.28
CA ARG A 41 0.38 3.08 -19.52
C ARG A 41 -0.44 3.33 -20.79
N ASP A 42 -1.66 3.83 -20.61
CA ASP A 42 -2.47 4.41 -21.69
C ASP A 42 -2.86 5.85 -21.27
N ASP A 43 -2.63 6.82 -22.16
CA ASP A 43 -3.15 8.20 -22.10
C ASP A 43 -3.05 8.92 -20.73
N GLY A 44 -1.85 9.00 -20.14
CA GLY A 44 -1.64 9.69 -18.86
C GLY A 44 -2.26 8.99 -17.64
N THR A 45 -2.79 7.78 -17.83
CA THR A 45 -3.28 6.90 -16.77
C THR A 45 -2.24 5.83 -16.47
N THR A 46 -1.93 5.63 -15.19
CA THR A 46 -1.10 4.51 -14.73
C THR A 46 -1.93 3.61 -13.84
N VAL A 47 -2.03 2.34 -14.20
CA VAL A 47 -2.69 1.32 -13.38
C VAL A 47 -1.63 0.49 -12.68
N ALA A 48 -1.79 0.25 -11.39
CA ALA A 48 -1.00 -0.71 -10.64
C ALA A 48 -1.93 -1.65 -9.88
N THR A 49 -1.54 -2.90 -9.75
CA THR A 49 -2.25 -3.87 -8.91
C THR A 49 -1.33 -4.34 -7.80
N VAL A 50 -1.91 -4.69 -6.65
CA VAL A 50 -1.19 -5.19 -5.50
C VAL A 50 -1.86 -6.43 -4.96
N GLN A 51 -1.07 -7.39 -4.51
CA GLN A 51 -1.53 -8.60 -3.83
C GLN A 51 -1.05 -8.54 -2.38
N LEU A 52 -1.98 -8.69 -1.44
CA LEU A 52 -1.70 -8.67 -0.01
C LEU A 52 -1.74 -10.10 0.52
N ARG A 53 -0.60 -10.55 1.05
CA ARG A 53 -0.46 -11.83 1.73
C ARG A 53 -0.35 -11.59 3.23
N GLN A 54 -0.83 -12.55 4.00
CA GLN A 54 -0.74 -12.52 5.46
C GLN A 54 0.71 -12.38 5.93
N LEU A 55 0.88 -11.63 7.02
CA LEU A 55 2.04 -11.66 7.90
C LEU A 55 1.59 -12.14 9.28
N ASN A 56 2.51 -12.67 10.08
CA ASN A 56 2.24 -13.10 11.46
C ASN A 56 1.07 -14.09 11.60
N ARG A 57 0.87 -14.94 10.58
CA ARG A 57 -0.22 -15.92 10.52
C ARG A 57 -1.61 -15.28 10.71
N SER A 58 -1.78 -14.02 10.32
CA SER A 58 -3.01 -13.26 10.56
C SER A 58 -4.25 -13.80 9.86
N GLY A 59 -4.09 -14.65 8.84
CA GLY A 59 -5.18 -15.06 7.94
C GLY A 59 -5.66 -13.96 7.00
N ALA A 60 -5.21 -12.71 7.18
CA ALA A 60 -5.60 -11.57 6.35
C ALA A 60 -4.99 -11.68 4.95
N SER A 61 -5.80 -11.43 3.93
CA SER A 61 -5.32 -11.36 2.55
C SER A 61 -6.21 -10.46 1.71
N GLY A 62 -5.69 -10.01 0.57
CA GLY A 62 -6.45 -9.12 -0.28
C GLY A 62 -5.78 -8.81 -1.60
N GLN A 63 -6.46 -8.02 -2.40
CA GLN A 63 -6.00 -7.50 -3.67
C GLN A 63 -6.43 -6.05 -3.80
N GLY A 64 -5.56 -5.23 -4.39
CA GLY A 64 -5.82 -3.81 -4.61
C GLY A 64 -5.55 -3.41 -6.05
N ALA A 65 -6.24 -2.37 -6.49
CA ALA A 65 -5.96 -1.66 -7.73
C ALA A 65 -5.80 -0.17 -7.43
N LEU A 66 -4.79 0.42 -8.05
CA LEU A 66 -4.50 1.84 -8.02
C LEU A 66 -4.58 2.36 -9.45
N VAL A 67 -5.33 3.44 -9.66
CA VAL A 67 -5.44 4.11 -10.95
C VAL A 67 -5.04 5.56 -10.76
N LEU A 68 -3.83 5.91 -11.21
CA LEU A 68 -3.32 7.27 -11.19
C LEU A 68 -3.71 7.99 -12.48
N ARG A 69 -4.34 9.15 -12.34
CA ARG A 69 -4.76 10.04 -13.44
C ARG A 69 -4.30 11.45 -13.13
N GLY A 70 -3.26 11.91 -13.83
CA GLY A 70 -2.59 13.16 -13.49
C GLY A 70 -2.03 13.14 -12.07
N ASN A 71 -2.59 13.95 -11.16
CA ASN A 71 -2.20 14.02 -9.75
C ASN A 71 -3.24 13.39 -8.79
N GLN A 72 -4.18 12.60 -9.31
CA GLN A 72 -5.20 11.93 -8.51
C GLN A 72 -5.05 10.43 -8.61
N VAL A 73 -5.10 9.75 -7.47
CA VAL A 73 -5.09 8.29 -7.41
C VAL A 73 -6.43 7.80 -6.89
N ASP A 74 -7.06 6.89 -7.64
CA ASP A 74 -8.17 6.08 -7.16
C ASP A 74 -7.63 4.76 -6.66
N ILE A 75 -8.07 4.36 -5.48
CA ILE A 75 -7.60 3.14 -4.83
C ILE A 75 -8.82 2.32 -4.46
N ALA A 76 -8.77 1.03 -4.76
CA ALA A 76 -9.79 0.07 -4.37
C ALA A 76 -9.13 -1.19 -3.84
N PHE A 77 -9.61 -1.67 -2.69
CA PHE A 77 -9.17 -2.92 -2.09
C PHE A 77 -10.33 -3.89 -1.92
N ARG A 78 -10.01 -5.17 -2.03
CA ARG A 78 -10.83 -6.29 -1.55
C ARG A 78 -9.98 -7.08 -0.57
N VAL A 79 -10.51 -7.29 0.63
CA VAL A 79 -9.81 -7.99 1.72
C VAL A 79 -10.71 -9.07 2.31
N ARG A 80 -10.08 -10.06 2.96
CA ARG A 80 -10.72 -11.14 3.73
C ARG A 80 -9.83 -11.51 4.91
N GLY A 81 -10.39 -12.24 5.89
CA GLY A 81 -9.67 -12.62 7.11
C GLY A 81 -9.27 -11.40 7.96
N VAL A 82 -10.09 -10.35 7.90
CA VAL A 82 -9.96 -9.13 8.70
C VAL A 82 -11.19 -8.99 9.59
N LEU A 83 -11.03 -8.33 10.74
CA LEU A 83 -12.14 -8.10 11.66
C LEU A 83 -13.23 -7.28 10.97
N ALA A 84 -14.47 -7.76 10.95
CA ALA A 84 -15.57 -7.04 10.34
C ALA A 84 -16.04 -5.88 11.23
N ASP A 85 -16.61 -4.87 10.59
CA ASP A 85 -17.19 -3.67 11.21
C ASP A 85 -16.22 -2.88 12.11
N ALA A 86 -14.92 -3.15 11.99
CA ALA A 86 -13.84 -2.45 12.68
C ALA A 86 -12.98 -1.69 11.64
N PRO A 87 -12.54 -0.45 11.95
CA PRO A 87 -11.65 0.29 11.05
C PRO A 87 -10.28 -0.40 10.88
N HIS A 88 -9.77 -0.45 9.65
CA HIS A 88 -8.39 -0.88 9.36
C HIS A 88 -7.55 0.28 8.88
N ALA A 89 -6.55 0.66 9.67
CA ALA A 89 -5.57 1.65 9.24
C ALA A 89 -4.86 1.18 7.96
N GLN A 90 -4.85 2.06 6.97
CA GLN A 90 -4.28 1.80 5.64
C GLN A 90 -3.45 2.99 5.20
N HIS A 91 -2.21 2.75 4.80
CA HIS A 91 -1.28 3.81 4.43
C HIS A 91 -0.53 3.48 3.14
N ILE A 92 -0.16 4.53 2.40
CA ILE A 92 0.92 4.45 1.42
C ILE A 92 2.19 4.84 2.15
N HIS A 93 3.18 3.95 2.17
CA HIS A 93 4.48 4.22 2.73
C HIS A 93 5.51 4.62 1.67
N ILE A 94 6.52 5.39 2.08
CA ILE A 94 7.60 5.92 1.25
C ILE A 94 8.95 5.85 1.98
N GLY A 95 10.05 5.94 1.23
CA GLY A 95 11.39 6.13 1.79
C GLY A 95 12.06 4.88 2.34
N ALA A 96 11.72 3.69 1.83
CA ALA A 96 12.36 2.43 2.21
C ALA A 96 12.41 1.44 1.03
N GLN A 97 12.60 0.16 1.32
CA GLN A 97 12.81 -0.90 0.33
C GLN A 97 11.57 -1.23 -0.52
N GLY A 98 10.39 -0.75 -0.13
CA GLY A 98 9.14 -0.95 -0.88
C GLY A 98 8.69 -2.41 -0.96
N ARG A 99 9.03 -3.22 0.04
CA ARG A 99 8.72 -4.66 0.08
C ARG A 99 8.11 -5.06 1.42
N CYS A 100 7.37 -6.16 1.45
CA CYS A 100 6.92 -6.73 2.71
C CYS A 100 8.13 -7.29 3.50
N PRO A 101 8.19 -7.11 4.83
CA PRO A 101 9.20 -7.75 5.64
C PRO A 101 9.04 -9.28 5.61
N SER A 102 10.17 -9.99 5.67
CA SER A 102 10.18 -11.44 5.89
C SER A 102 10.24 -11.75 7.39
N GLN A 103 10.04 -13.01 7.77
CA GLN A 103 10.22 -13.45 9.18
C GLN A 103 11.62 -13.17 9.74
N ARG A 104 12.64 -12.97 8.89
CA ARG A 104 13.99 -12.58 9.34
C ARG A 104 14.05 -11.17 9.94
N ALA A 105 12.98 -10.38 9.78
CA ALA A 105 12.86 -9.06 10.39
C ALA A 105 12.49 -9.12 11.87
N ASP A 106 12.05 -10.28 12.38
CA ASP A 106 11.81 -10.49 13.81
C ASP A 106 13.15 -10.49 14.56
N THR A 107 13.56 -9.31 15.01
CA THR A 107 14.79 -9.09 15.77
C THR A 107 14.61 -9.39 17.25
N SER A 108 13.37 -9.36 17.72
CA SER A 108 13.01 -9.66 19.11
C SER A 108 13.00 -11.15 19.41
N GLY A 109 12.77 -11.99 18.39
CA GLY A 109 12.71 -13.45 18.50
C GLY A 109 11.40 -13.96 19.09
N ASP A 110 10.33 -13.16 19.08
CA ASP A 110 9.02 -13.53 19.64
C ASP A 110 8.11 -14.28 18.63
N GLY A 111 8.58 -14.45 17.40
CA GLY A 111 7.90 -15.13 16.31
C GLY A 111 6.97 -14.24 15.48
N ILE A 112 6.96 -12.92 15.72
CA ILE A 112 6.09 -11.93 15.08
C ILE A 112 6.93 -10.74 14.60
N VAL A 113 6.71 -10.30 13.37
CA VAL A 113 7.29 -9.03 12.89
C VAL A 113 6.36 -7.90 13.31
N ASN A 114 6.82 -7.03 14.21
CA ASN A 114 6.07 -5.86 14.64
C ASN A 114 6.33 -4.63 13.75
N THR A 115 5.63 -3.52 14.03
CA THR A 115 5.72 -2.27 13.26
C THR A 115 7.13 -1.66 13.30
N THR A 116 7.83 -1.73 14.41
CA THR A 116 9.20 -1.19 14.51
C THR A 116 10.16 -2.02 13.65
N GLU A 117 10.02 -3.33 13.69
CA GLU A 117 10.83 -4.29 12.93
C GLU A 117 10.57 -4.25 11.42
N GLY A 118 9.32 -4.01 11.03
CA GLY A 118 8.94 -3.85 9.62
C GLY A 118 9.35 -2.51 9.00
N HIS A 119 9.65 -1.49 9.82
CA HIS A 119 9.91 -0.13 9.35
C HIS A 119 11.00 -0.01 8.27
N PRO A 120 12.15 -0.70 8.35
CA PRO A 120 13.18 -0.66 7.31
C PRO A 120 12.73 -1.19 5.94
N PHE A 121 11.62 -1.92 5.89
CA PHE A 121 11.10 -2.54 4.68
C PHE A 121 10.05 -1.67 3.99
N TYR A 122 9.08 -1.16 4.77
CA TYR A 122 7.97 -0.37 4.22
C TYR A 122 8.17 1.15 4.35
N GLY A 123 8.91 1.65 5.34
CA GLY A 123 9.25 3.08 5.49
C GLY A 123 8.23 3.94 6.24
N HIS A 124 8.29 5.25 6.05
CA HIS A 124 7.41 6.22 6.71
C HIS A 124 6.05 6.32 6.00
N ILE A 125 5.01 6.71 6.73
CA ILE A 125 3.71 7.03 6.14
C ILE A 125 3.88 8.27 5.25
N GLY A 126 3.55 8.14 3.97
CA GLY A 126 3.42 9.27 3.04
C GLY A 126 1.98 9.73 2.88
N THR A 127 1.02 8.79 2.97
CA THR A 127 -0.42 9.10 2.85
C THR A 127 -1.24 8.16 3.70
N SER A 128 -2.20 8.70 4.44
CA SER A 128 -3.21 7.94 5.18
C SER A 128 -4.47 7.80 4.33
N LEU A 129 -4.94 6.58 4.09
CA LEU A 129 -6.12 6.29 3.28
C LEU A 129 -7.42 6.41 4.09
N THR A 130 -7.57 7.54 4.76
CA THR A 130 -8.77 7.88 5.52
C THR A 130 -9.97 8.11 4.58
N THR A 131 -11.18 7.77 5.05
CA THR A 131 -12.44 8.03 4.35
C THR A 131 -13.03 9.40 4.67
N SER A 132 -12.51 10.08 5.69
CA SER A 132 -12.89 11.43 6.12
C SER A 132 -11.68 12.20 6.65
N GLY A 133 -11.75 13.53 6.63
CA GLY A 133 -10.64 14.40 7.02
C GLY A 133 -9.49 14.40 6.01
N ASP A 134 -8.29 14.72 6.48
CA ASP A 134 -7.07 14.77 5.66
C ASP A 134 -6.42 13.38 5.48
N THR A 135 -5.57 13.28 4.47
CA THR A 135 -4.80 12.07 4.12
C THR A 135 -3.31 12.20 4.47
N SER A 136 -2.94 13.15 5.33
CA SER A 136 -1.53 13.41 5.65
C SER A 136 -0.93 12.30 6.54
N PRO A 137 0.41 12.26 6.70
CA PRO A 137 1.05 11.35 7.65
C PRO A 137 0.59 11.52 9.11
N ALA A 138 0.20 12.74 9.51
CA ALA A 138 -0.31 13.01 10.86
C ALA A 138 -1.61 12.23 11.17
N SER A 139 -2.34 11.83 10.13
CA SER A 139 -3.57 11.04 10.24
C SER A 139 -3.34 9.54 10.40
N GLY A 140 -2.07 9.09 10.47
CA GLY A 140 -1.72 7.67 10.48
C GLY A 140 -2.36 6.85 11.60
N LEU A 141 -2.70 7.49 12.74
CA LEU A 141 -3.31 6.85 13.91
C LEU A 141 -4.74 7.33 14.19
N ALA A 142 -5.37 8.06 13.27
CA ALA A 142 -6.78 8.44 13.42
C ALA A 142 -7.70 7.28 13.01
N VAL A 143 -7.68 6.22 13.83
CA VAL A 143 -8.26 4.90 13.55
C VAL A 143 -9.72 4.98 13.09
N ASP A 144 -10.51 5.84 13.72
CA ASP A 144 -11.93 6.06 13.45
C ASP A 144 -12.23 6.60 12.04
N ARG A 145 -11.24 7.18 11.36
CA ARG A 145 -11.38 7.74 10.01
C ARG A 145 -11.04 6.75 8.89
N PHE A 146 -10.66 5.51 9.21
CA PHE A 146 -10.30 4.49 8.22
C PHE A 146 -11.50 3.64 7.80
N PRO A 147 -11.44 2.99 6.62
CA PRO A 147 -12.52 2.13 6.15
C PRO A 147 -12.73 0.93 7.09
N ALA A 148 -13.99 0.61 7.34
CA ALA A 148 -14.42 -0.58 8.08
C ALA A 148 -15.08 -1.59 7.12
N PRO A 149 -14.55 -2.81 6.96
CA PRO A 149 -15.14 -3.86 6.16
C PRO A 149 -16.49 -4.33 6.73
N GLY A 150 -17.58 -4.17 6.00
CA GLY A 150 -18.86 -4.81 6.37
C GLY A 150 -18.85 -6.33 6.12
N GLY A 151 -19.49 -7.12 6.97
CA GLY A 151 -19.72 -8.57 6.76
C GLY A 151 -19.38 -9.47 7.96
N THR A 152 -19.24 -10.78 7.75
CA THR A 152 -18.71 -11.72 8.75
C THR A 152 -17.24 -12.02 8.47
N SER A 153 -16.38 -11.94 9.49
CA SER A 153 -14.94 -12.25 9.43
C SER A 153 -14.62 -13.68 9.06
#